data_AF-A0A537W219-F1
#
_entry.id   AF-A0A537W219-F1
#
_cell.length_a   1.000
_cell.length_b   1.000
_cell.length_c   1.000
_cell.angle_alpha   90.00
_cell.angle_beta   90.00
_cell.angle_gamma   90.00
#
_symmetry.space_group_name_H-M   'P 1'
#
loop_
_entity.id
_entity.type
_entity.pdbx_description
1 polymer ?
#
loop_
_entity_poly.entity_id
_entity_poly.type
_entity_poly.pdbx_seq_one_letter_code
_entity_poly.pdbx_strand_id
1 'polypeptide(L)'
;MSADEPGYTGDPRGAGSASGEPSEEELRAAYEAELSRLTSADLIAQAVVSLLNVGARRLGPIGGSTADTGSEGATASSERDLEQVRDAIDAVRPLLDILERRVPEGVRPLRDALSQLQMAYAREVQAGAAPAGASGGTAPAQGGPAPVPGVEEASEGGEAGGPQSQPRPGEPGPAQRSGRLWVPGS
;
A
#
# COMPACT_ATOMS: atom_id res chain seq x y z
N MET A 1 -4.87 -71.02 52.78
CA MET A 1 -5.46 -71.29 51.46
C MET A 1 -6.66 -70.38 51.29
N SER A 2 -6.64 -69.60 50.21
CA SER A 2 -7.70 -68.80 49.59
C SER A 2 -8.23 -67.59 50.36
N ALA A 3 -7.74 -66.44 49.91
CA ALA A 3 -8.22 -65.11 50.21
C ALA A 3 -9.50 -64.79 49.42
N ASP A 4 -10.34 -64.00 50.06
CA ASP A 4 -11.53 -63.31 49.58
C ASP A 4 -11.11 -62.23 48.57
N GLU A 5 -11.58 -62.29 47.31
CA GLU A 5 -11.44 -61.21 46.32
C GLU A 5 -12.76 -60.44 46.21
N PRO A 6 -12.80 -59.13 46.46
CA PRO A 6 -13.98 -58.32 46.19
C PRO A 6 -14.08 -58.01 44.70
N GLY A 7 -15.30 -58.21 44.17
CA GLY A 7 -15.66 -57.97 42.78
C GLY A 7 -15.31 -56.56 42.29
N TYR A 8 -14.51 -56.52 41.23
CA TYR A 8 -14.31 -55.35 40.38
C TYR A 8 -15.63 -54.98 39.70
N THR A 9 -16.31 -53.98 40.25
CA THR A 9 -17.42 -53.31 39.58
C THR A 9 -16.80 -52.42 38.50
N GLY A 10 -16.89 -52.86 37.24
CA GLY A 10 -16.49 -52.06 36.09
C GLY A 10 -17.26 -50.74 36.08
N ASP A 11 -16.52 -49.65 36.27
CA ASP A 11 -17.01 -48.28 36.18
C ASP A 11 -17.51 -48.00 34.76
N PRO A 12 -18.76 -47.52 34.54
CA PRO A 12 -19.28 -47.18 33.23
C PRO A 12 -18.74 -45.81 32.78
N ARG A 13 -17.42 -45.65 32.71
CA ARG A 13 -16.77 -44.51 32.05
C ARG A 13 -16.48 -44.82 30.59
N GLY A 14 -17.54 -45.19 29.87
CA GLY A 14 -17.59 -45.21 28.42
C GLY A 14 -18.63 -44.21 27.93
N ALA A 15 -18.24 -42.94 27.79
CA ALA A 15 -18.87 -41.91 26.93
C ALA A 15 -18.19 -40.54 27.12
N GLY A 16 -16.86 -40.50 27.03
CA GLY A 16 -16.14 -39.23 26.87
C GLY A 16 -16.09 -38.86 25.40
N SER A 17 -17.21 -38.50 24.79
CA SER A 17 -17.20 -37.89 23.46
C SER A 17 -16.64 -36.47 23.57
N ALA A 18 -15.41 -36.30 23.10
CA ALA A 18 -14.87 -35.09 22.48
C ALA A 18 -15.42 -33.73 22.96
N SER A 19 -15.15 -33.36 24.22
CA SER A 19 -15.48 -32.03 24.75
C SER A 19 -14.36 -31.03 24.44
N GLY A 20 -14.20 -30.64 23.17
CA GLY A 20 -13.15 -29.69 22.78
C GLY A 20 -13.24 -29.08 21.39
N GLU A 21 -13.88 -29.75 20.43
CA GLU A 21 -14.08 -29.21 19.08
C GLU A 21 -15.53 -28.75 18.89
N PRO A 22 -15.76 -27.54 18.33
CA PRO A 22 -17.11 -27.08 17.99
C PRO A 22 -17.81 -28.08 17.05
N SER A 23 -19.09 -28.34 17.29
CA SER A 23 -19.88 -29.20 16.42
C SER A 23 -20.04 -28.62 15.01
N GLU A 24 -20.33 -29.44 14.00
CA GLU A 24 -20.54 -28.97 12.62
C GLU A 24 -21.64 -27.90 12.53
N GLU A 25 -22.71 -28.05 13.32
CA GLU A 25 -23.81 -27.10 13.36
C GLU A 25 -23.40 -25.76 13.98
N GLU A 26 -22.62 -25.78 15.06
CA GLU A 26 -22.03 -24.57 15.65
C GLU A 26 -21.05 -23.88 14.71
N LEU A 27 -20.23 -24.65 13.97
CA LEU A 27 -19.35 -24.11 12.95
C LEU A 27 -20.14 -23.43 11.82
N ARG A 28 -21.19 -24.08 11.30
CA ARG A 28 -22.06 -23.50 10.26
C ARG A 28 -22.72 -22.21 10.74
N ALA A 29 -23.29 -22.22 11.95
CA ALA A 29 -23.91 -21.04 12.55
C ALA A 29 -22.90 -19.89 12.74
N ALA A 30 -21.67 -20.19 13.15
CA ALA A 30 -20.60 -19.19 13.27
C ALA A 30 -20.20 -18.59 11.92
N TYR A 31 -20.08 -19.43 10.87
CA TYR A 31 -19.78 -18.96 9.51
C TYR A 31 -20.90 -18.08 8.94
N GLU A 32 -22.17 -18.48 9.11
CA GLU A 32 -23.32 -17.67 8.67
C GLU A 32 -23.39 -16.33 9.38
N ALA A 33 -23.12 -16.31 10.70
CA ALA A 33 -23.02 -15.09 11.47
C ALA A 33 -21.90 -14.17 10.95
N GLU A 34 -20.75 -14.73 10.57
CA GLU A 34 -19.65 -13.94 10.00
C GLU A 34 -20.00 -13.36 8.63
N LEU A 35 -20.59 -14.17 7.75
CA LEU A 35 -21.05 -13.72 6.43
C LEU A 35 -22.12 -12.62 6.53
N SER A 36 -22.96 -12.66 7.56
CA SER A 36 -23.98 -11.63 7.78
C SER A 36 -23.40 -10.25 8.14
N ARG A 37 -22.19 -10.22 8.72
CA ARG A 37 -21.48 -8.98 9.10
C ARG A 37 -20.76 -8.33 7.93
N LEU A 38 -20.27 -9.13 6.98
CA LEU A 38 -19.51 -8.64 5.84
C LEU A 38 -20.45 -7.99 4.81
N THR A 39 -20.28 -6.69 4.56
CA THR A 39 -21.04 -6.02 3.52
C THR A 39 -20.27 -5.96 2.20
N SER A 40 -21.00 -5.92 1.09
CA SER A 40 -20.37 -5.69 -0.22
C SER A 40 -19.69 -4.32 -0.31
N ALA A 41 -20.16 -3.32 0.45
CA ALA A 41 -19.53 -2.01 0.51
C ALA A 41 -18.14 -2.09 1.17
N ASP A 42 -17.98 -2.88 2.23
CA ASP A 42 -16.69 -3.08 2.90
C ASP A 42 -15.68 -3.76 1.97
N LEU A 43 -16.12 -4.81 1.25
CA LEU A 43 -15.26 -5.50 0.28
C LEU A 43 -14.84 -4.58 -0.87
N ILE A 44 -15.76 -3.73 -1.37
CA ILE A 44 -15.44 -2.75 -2.40
C ILE A 44 -14.45 -1.71 -1.88
N ALA A 45 -14.63 -1.20 -0.65
CA ALA A 45 -13.70 -0.26 -0.04
C ALA A 45 -12.29 -0.88 0.11
N GLN A 46 -12.21 -2.13 0.56
CA GLN A 46 -10.95 -2.86 0.66
C GLN A 46 -10.29 -3.08 -0.71
N ALA A 47 -11.08 -3.39 -1.75
CA ALA A 47 -10.59 -3.53 -3.11
C ALA A 47 -10.05 -2.21 -3.65
N VAL A 48 -10.75 -1.09 -3.45
CA VAL A 48 -10.30 0.25 -3.85
C VAL A 48 -8.97 0.61 -3.18
N VAL A 49 -8.86 0.42 -1.86
CA VAL A 49 -7.60 0.67 -1.14
C VAL A 49 -6.46 -0.18 -1.71
N SER A 50 -6.72 -1.45 -1.99
CA SER A 50 -5.72 -2.36 -2.56
C SER A 50 -5.28 -1.92 -3.96
N LEU A 51 -6.21 -1.56 -4.84
CA LEU A 51 -5.92 -1.08 -6.20
C LEU A 51 -5.12 0.23 -6.18
N LEU A 52 -5.49 1.18 -5.31
CA LEU A 52 -4.76 2.44 -5.14
C LEU A 52 -3.32 2.20 -4.66
N ASN A 53 -3.13 1.31 -3.69
CA ASN A 53 -1.79 0.96 -3.18
C ASN A 53 -0.94 0.24 -4.25
N VAL A 54 -1.54 -0.67 -5.02
CA VAL A 54 -0.85 -1.34 -6.12
C VAL A 54 -0.44 -0.33 -7.19
N GLY A 55 -1.35 0.55 -7.63
CA GLY A 55 -1.06 1.59 -8.61
C GLY A 55 0.05 2.54 -8.13
N ALA A 56 -0.02 3.00 -6.89
CA ALA A 56 1.02 3.85 -6.31
C ALA A 56 2.40 3.16 -6.27
N ARG A 57 2.44 1.86 -5.94
CA ARG A 57 3.69 1.09 -5.92
C ARG A 57 4.28 0.86 -7.31
N ARG A 58 3.45 0.70 -8.34
CA ARG A 58 3.90 0.49 -9.73
C ARG A 58 4.44 1.74 -10.41
N LEU A 59 4.08 2.92 -9.92
CA LEU A 59 4.70 4.19 -10.33
C LEU A 59 6.13 4.36 -9.78
N GLY A 60 6.54 3.56 -8.79
CA GLY A 60 7.84 3.72 -8.15
C GLY A 60 7.98 5.04 -7.38
N PRO A 61 9.12 5.28 -6.71
CA PRO A 61 9.35 6.52 -6.00
C PRO A 61 9.37 7.72 -6.97
N ILE A 62 8.61 8.76 -6.62
CA ILE A 62 8.55 10.01 -7.36
C ILE A 62 9.97 10.62 -7.38
N GLY A 63 10.60 10.69 -8.55
CA GLY A 63 11.93 11.29 -8.74
C GLY A 63 13.10 10.31 -8.90
N GLY A 64 12.86 9.00 -8.98
CA GLY A 64 13.90 8.02 -9.29
C GLY A 64 14.23 7.99 -10.78
N SER A 65 15.11 8.87 -11.22
CA SER A 65 15.92 8.65 -12.42
C SER A 65 17.09 7.78 -11.99
N THR A 66 17.10 6.50 -12.35
CA THR A 66 18.34 5.68 -12.40
C THR A 66 19.19 6.13 -13.60
N ALA A 67 19.42 7.44 -13.72
CA ALA A 67 20.56 7.94 -14.47
C ALA A 67 21.78 7.66 -13.60
N ASP A 68 22.40 6.51 -13.86
CA ASP A 68 23.83 6.23 -13.74
C ASP A 68 24.07 4.81 -13.20
N THR A 69 24.01 3.83 -14.09
CA THR A 69 25.03 2.78 -14.16
C THR A 69 24.93 2.14 -15.53
N GLY A 70 25.96 2.35 -16.35
CA GLY A 70 26.01 1.92 -17.73
C GLY A 70 25.66 0.44 -17.92
N SER A 71 24.69 0.18 -18.80
CA SER A 71 24.61 -1.07 -19.54
C SER A 71 23.88 -0.82 -20.86
N GLU A 72 24.67 -0.82 -21.92
CA GLU A 72 24.20 -1.01 -23.29
C GLU A 72 23.34 -2.29 -23.34
N GLY A 73 22.10 -2.16 -23.79
CA GLY A 73 21.25 -3.31 -24.14
C GLY A 73 20.03 -3.60 -23.26
N ALA A 74 19.67 -2.74 -22.30
CA ALA A 74 18.37 -2.87 -21.62
C ALA A 74 17.31 -2.04 -22.35
N THR A 75 16.34 -2.72 -22.95
CA THR A 75 15.05 -2.13 -23.33
C THR A 75 14.49 -1.34 -22.15
N ALA A 76 14.56 -0.01 -22.23
CA ALA A 76 14.26 0.96 -21.18
C ALA A 76 12.75 1.11 -20.89
N SER A 77 12.03 0.00 -20.81
CA SER A 77 10.59 -0.11 -20.58
C SER A 77 10.26 -0.88 -19.30
N SER A 78 11.27 -1.21 -18.47
CA SER A 78 11.12 -2.13 -17.34
C SER A 78 10.99 -1.49 -15.96
N GLU A 79 10.94 -0.16 -15.81
CA GLU A 79 11.07 0.46 -14.47
C GLU A 79 9.75 0.92 -13.83
N ARG A 80 8.65 1.02 -14.59
CA ARG A 80 7.30 1.30 -14.07
C ARG A 80 6.24 0.60 -14.91
N ASP A 81 5.31 -0.09 -14.27
CA ASP A 81 4.22 -0.79 -14.95
C ASP A 81 3.03 0.17 -15.15
N LEU A 82 3.16 1.06 -16.14
CA LEU A 82 2.16 2.10 -16.41
C LEU A 82 0.82 1.52 -16.93
N GLU A 83 0.84 0.34 -17.55
CA GLU A 83 -0.39 -0.36 -17.95
C GLU A 83 -1.16 -0.80 -16.70
N GLN A 84 -0.50 -1.43 -15.74
CA GLN A 84 -1.14 -1.83 -14.49
C GLN A 84 -1.63 -0.62 -13.66
N VAL A 85 -0.93 0.52 -13.72
CA VAL A 85 -1.38 1.78 -13.08
C VAL A 85 -2.66 2.30 -13.73
N ARG A 86 -2.73 2.28 -15.07
CA ARG A 86 -3.92 2.69 -15.81
C ARG A 86 -5.11 1.79 -15.47
N ASP A 87 -4.91 0.47 -15.46
CA ASP A 87 -5.95 -0.49 -15.11
C ASP A 87 -6.48 -0.25 -13.69
N ALA A 88 -5.60 0.05 -12.73
CA ALA A 88 -6.00 0.40 -11.37
C ALA A 88 -6.84 1.69 -11.33
N ILE A 89 -6.43 2.74 -12.06
CA ILE A 89 -7.19 4.00 -12.17
C ILE A 89 -8.58 3.76 -12.76
N ASP A 90 -8.65 2.98 -13.85
CA ASP A 90 -9.90 2.71 -14.55
C ASP A 90 -10.84 1.81 -13.74
N ALA A 91 -10.30 0.84 -12.99
CA ALA A 91 -11.08 -0.02 -12.10
C ALA A 91 -11.61 0.72 -10.86
N VAL A 92 -10.86 1.65 -10.27
CA VAL A 92 -11.26 2.36 -9.04
C VAL A 92 -12.42 3.32 -9.28
N ARG A 93 -12.47 4.00 -10.44
CA ARG A 93 -13.51 5.00 -10.76
C ARG A 93 -14.94 4.51 -10.52
N PRO A 94 -15.42 3.43 -11.17
CA PRO A 94 -16.80 2.96 -10.98
C PRO A 94 -17.07 2.44 -9.56
N LEU A 95 -16.04 1.92 -8.87
CA LEU A 95 -16.17 1.45 -7.49
C LEU A 95 -16.41 2.61 -6.52
N LEU A 96 -15.74 3.76 -6.73
CA LEU A 96 -15.99 4.97 -5.93
C LEU A 96 -17.41 5.49 -6.10
N ASP A 97 -17.99 5.40 -7.29
CA ASP A 97 -19.38 5.79 -7.53
C ASP A 97 -20.36 4.90 -6.75
N ILE A 98 -20.06 3.60 -6.64
CA ILE A 98 -20.86 2.68 -5.81
C ILE A 98 -20.74 3.03 -4.34
N LEU A 99 -19.51 3.29 -3.85
CA LEU A 99 -19.28 3.67 -2.46
C LEU A 99 -19.94 5.00 -2.12
N GLU A 100 -19.95 5.99 -3.00
CA GLU A 100 -20.59 7.28 -2.72
C GLU A 100 -22.10 7.13 -2.49
N ARG A 101 -22.75 6.22 -3.22
CA ARG A 101 -24.19 5.95 -3.03
C ARG A 101 -24.49 5.19 -1.75
N ARG A 102 -23.53 4.46 -1.19
CA ARG A 102 -23.76 3.48 -0.10
C ARG A 102 -23.17 3.91 1.24
N VAL A 103 -22.01 4.57 1.22
CA VAL A 103 -21.17 4.96 2.38
C VAL A 103 -20.45 6.29 2.07
N PRO A 104 -21.17 7.43 1.97
CA PRO A 104 -20.59 8.69 1.48
C PRO A 104 -19.47 9.25 2.35
N GLU A 105 -19.52 9.03 3.67
CA GLU A 105 -18.55 9.54 4.65
C GLU A 105 -17.11 9.05 4.44
N GLY A 106 -16.92 7.85 3.85
CA GLY A 106 -15.60 7.25 3.65
C GLY A 106 -14.94 7.53 2.30
N VAL A 107 -15.66 8.16 1.36
CA VAL A 107 -15.24 8.20 -0.06
C VAL A 107 -14.26 9.32 -0.37
N ARG A 108 -14.34 10.44 0.37
CA ARG A 108 -13.53 11.62 0.07
C ARG A 108 -12.01 11.33 0.08
N PRO A 109 -11.42 10.67 1.10
CA PRO A 109 -10.00 10.34 1.09
C PRO A 109 -9.60 9.43 -0.09
N LEU A 110 -10.48 8.51 -0.51
CA LEU A 110 -10.21 7.60 -1.63
C LEU A 110 -10.19 8.35 -2.97
N ARG A 111 -11.05 9.36 -3.14
CA ARG A 111 -11.03 10.25 -4.31
C ARG A 111 -9.78 11.13 -4.36
N ASP A 112 -9.35 11.63 -3.21
CA ASP A 112 -8.13 12.42 -3.12
C ASP A 112 -6.92 11.56 -3.52
N ALA A 113 -6.85 10.32 -3.01
CA ALA A 113 -5.81 9.35 -3.38
C ALA A 113 -5.85 8.99 -4.88
N LEU A 114 -7.04 8.76 -5.46
CA LEU A 114 -7.18 8.51 -6.90
C LEU A 114 -6.68 9.72 -7.73
N SER A 115 -7.00 10.94 -7.31
CA SER A 115 -6.57 12.16 -8.00
C SER A 115 -5.06 12.32 -7.97
N GLN A 116 -4.42 12.05 -6.81
CA GLN A 116 -2.97 12.03 -6.67
C GLN A 116 -2.32 10.99 -7.59
N LEU A 117 -2.90 9.78 -7.64
CA LEU A 117 -2.43 8.69 -8.50
C LEU A 117 -2.51 9.08 -9.99
N GLN A 118 -3.64 9.67 -10.42
CA GLN A 118 -3.83 10.13 -11.80
C GLN A 118 -2.84 11.23 -12.20
N MET A 119 -2.58 12.19 -11.31
CA MET A 119 -1.58 13.23 -11.56
C MET A 119 -0.17 12.66 -11.67
N ALA A 120 0.20 11.69 -10.83
CA ALA A 120 1.48 11.02 -10.91
C ALA A 120 1.62 10.22 -12.21
N TYR A 121 0.60 9.43 -12.57
CA TYR A 121 0.54 8.71 -13.84
C TYR A 121 0.70 9.64 -15.04
N ALA A 122 -0.03 10.76 -15.08
CA ALA A 122 0.05 11.72 -16.17
C ALA A 122 1.45 12.33 -16.33
N ARG A 123 2.17 12.58 -15.23
CA ARG A 123 3.56 13.07 -15.27
C ARG A 123 4.50 12.03 -15.89
N GLU A 124 4.35 10.76 -15.52
CA GLU A 124 5.19 9.69 -16.05
C GLU A 124 4.93 9.42 -17.54
N VAL A 125 3.66 9.44 -17.96
CA VAL A 125 3.30 9.31 -19.39
C VAL A 125 3.87 10.48 -20.20
N GLN A 126 3.85 11.71 -19.68
CA GLN A 126 4.45 12.87 -20.33
C GLN A 126 5.97 12.79 -20.40
N ALA A 127 6.63 12.32 -19.33
CA ALA A 127 8.08 12.12 -19.30
C ALA A 127 8.55 11.07 -20.31
N GLY A 128 7.79 9.97 -20.48
CA GLY A 128 8.08 8.95 -21.49
C GLY A 128 7.72 9.34 -22.92
N ALA A 129 6.84 10.33 -23.10
CA ALA A 129 6.45 10.85 -24.41
C ALA A 129 7.29 12.04 -24.89
N ALA A 130 8.22 12.55 -24.08
CA ALA A 130 9.12 13.63 -24.47
C ALA A 130 10.03 13.14 -25.62
N PRO A 131 9.97 13.76 -26.81
CA PRO A 131 10.79 13.33 -27.93
C PRO A 131 12.27 13.59 -27.63
N ALA A 132 13.12 12.59 -27.86
CA ALA A 132 14.54 12.77 -28.07
C ALA A 132 14.77 13.60 -29.34
N GLY A 133 14.59 14.92 -29.25
CA GLY A 133 14.58 15.79 -30.42
C GLY A 133 14.39 17.28 -30.18
N ALA A 134 14.28 17.75 -28.92
CA ALA A 134 14.31 19.19 -28.63
C ALA A 134 15.75 19.67 -28.38
N SER A 135 16.60 19.54 -29.40
CA SER A 135 17.75 20.43 -29.58
C SER A 135 17.58 21.10 -30.94
N GLY A 136 17.21 22.40 -30.91
CA GLY A 136 17.41 23.29 -32.05
C GLY A 136 16.20 24.11 -32.49
N GLY A 137 16.27 25.40 -32.19
CA GLY A 137 15.59 26.48 -32.93
C GLY A 137 14.18 26.83 -32.42
N THR A 138 13.78 28.08 -32.23
CA THR A 138 14.44 29.37 -32.44
C THR A 138 13.61 30.37 -31.63
N ALA A 139 14.21 31.05 -30.66
CA ALA A 139 13.57 32.19 -30.01
C ALA A 139 13.60 33.39 -30.98
N PRO A 140 12.49 34.13 -31.22
CA PRO A 140 12.58 35.39 -31.92
C PRO A 140 13.17 36.45 -30.98
N ALA A 141 14.14 37.17 -31.53
CA ALA A 141 14.85 38.27 -30.91
C ALA A 141 13.89 39.37 -30.40
N GLN A 142 14.02 39.74 -29.13
CA GLN A 142 13.68 41.07 -28.65
C GLN A 142 14.97 41.87 -28.50
N GLY A 143 15.05 42.98 -29.23
CA GLY A 143 16.21 43.86 -29.28
C GLY A 143 16.28 44.81 -28.09
N GLY A 144 17.36 44.67 -27.31
CA GLY A 144 18.21 45.73 -26.75
C GLY A 144 17.69 46.61 -25.60
N PRO A 145 18.58 47.39 -24.94
CA PRO A 145 19.94 47.08 -24.48
C PRO A 145 20.10 47.27 -22.95
N ALA A 146 21.15 46.67 -22.38
CA ALA A 146 21.63 46.85 -20.99
C ALA A 146 22.62 48.05 -20.90
N PRO A 147 23.29 48.36 -19.77
CA PRO A 147 22.99 48.24 -18.32
C PRO A 147 23.24 49.57 -17.55
N VAL A 148 22.90 49.63 -16.25
CA VAL A 148 23.58 50.52 -15.29
C VAL A 148 24.01 49.72 -14.05
N PRO A 149 25.23 49.93 -13.50
CA PRO A 149 25.73 49.18 -12.35
C PRO A 149 25.59 49.95 -11.02
N GLY A 150 25.52 49.19 -9.92
CA GLY A 150 26.03 49.58 -8.61
C GLY A 150 25.02 50.11 -7.59
N VAL A 151 24.73 49.30 -6.55
CA VAL A 151 24.98 49.50 -5.10
C VAL A 151 24.20 48.39 -4.35
N GLU A 152 24.88 47.36 -3.86
CA GLU A 152 25.35 47.17 -2.47
C GLU A 152 24.27 46.75 -1.45
N GLU A 153 24.53 45.57 -0.88
CA GLU A 153 24.22 45.07 0.47
C GLU A 153 22.87 45.39 1.13
N ALA A 154 22.10 44.33 1.38
CA ALA A 154 21.88 43.78 2.72
C ALA A 154 20.71 42.79 2.68
N SER A 155 20.96 41.52 3.00
CA SER A 155 19.92 40.67 3.59
C SER A 155 20.57 39.61 4.47
N GLU A 156 20.73 39.99 5.72
CA GLU A 156 20.84 39.08 6.85
C GLU A 156 19.57 38.23 6.99
N GLY A 157 19.75 37.01 7.50
CA GLY A 157 18.81 36.41 8.44
C GLY A 157 17.92 35.28 7.91
N GLY A 158 18.08 34.08 8.48
CA GLY A 158 16.96 33.13 8.56
C GLY A 158 17.29 31.65 8.44
N GLU A 159 18.17 31.13 9.31
CA GLU A 159 18.09 29.80 9.94
C GLU A 159 17.38 28.65 9.20
N ALA A 160 18.20 27.80 8.56
CA ALA A 160 17.94 26.37 8.45
C ALA A 160 18.47 25.68 9.72
N GLY A 161 17.61 24.99 10.47
CA GLY A 161 18.06 24.18 11.61
C GLY A 161 16.95 23.70 12.54
N GLY A 162 16.21 22.66 12.16
CA GLY A 162 15.30 21.91 13.03
C GLY A 162 15.52 20.40 12.85
N PRO A 163 15.49 19.58 13.92
CA PRO A 163 16.52 18.57 14.16
C PRO A 163 16.25 17.20 13.53
N GLN A 164 17.32 16.63 12.96
CA GLN A 164 17.46 15.20 12.73
C GLN A 164 17.42 14.48 14.10
N SER A 165 16.30 13.83 14.39
CA SER A 165 16.22 12.91 15.52
C SER A 165 16.96 11.62 15.15
N GLN A 166 18.24 11.55 15.55
CA GLN A 166 18.99 10.31 15.54
C GLN A 166 18.35 9.32 16.54
N PRO A 167 18.08 8.07 16.14
CA PRO A 167 17.65 7.04 17.08
C PRO A 167 18.77 6.75 18.08
N ARG A 168 18.40 6.70 19.37
CA ARG A 168 19.33 6.44 20.47
C ARG A 168 19.87 5.01 20.38
N PRO A 169 21.15 4.76 20.64
CA PRO A 169 21.70 3.41 20.70
C PRO A 169 21.06 2.63 21.85
N GLY A 170 20.37 1.54 21.55
CA GLY A 170 19.80 0.63 22.56
C GLY A 170 18.32 0.28 22.42
N GLU A 171 17.61 0.81 21.43
CA GLU A 171 16.22 0.41 21.17
C GLU A 171 16.14 -0.84 20.27
N PRO A 172 15.36 -1.88 20.64
CA PRO A 172 15.12 -3.04 19.79
C PRO A 172 14.49 -2.64 18.46
N GLY A 173 15.07 -3.12 17.35
CA GLY A 173 14.64 -2.78 16.01
C GLY A 173 13.24 -3.31 15.68
N PRO A 174 12.61 -2.79 14.60
CA PRO A 174 11.25 -3.16 14.20
C PRO A 174 11.06 -4.67 13.93
N ALA A 175 12.16 -5.41 13.68
CA ALA A 175 12.15 -6.85 13.49
C ALA A 175 11.91 -7.67 14.78
N GLN A 176 12.07 -7.10 15.98
CA GLN A 176 11.83 -7.79 17.25
C GLN A 176 10.39 -7.63 17.78
N ARG A 177 9.50 -6.93 17.07
CA ARG A 177 8.06 -6.82 17.40
C ARG A 177 7.19 -7.86 16.70
N SER A 178 7.77 -8.79 15.93
CA SER A 178 7.02 -9.87 15.28
C SER A 178 6.86 -11.04 16.24
N GLY A 179 5.85 -10.96 17.10
CA GLY A 179 5.37 -12.08 17.89
C GLY A 179 4.99 -13.25 16.97
N ARG A 180 5.77 -14.34 17.10
CA ARG A 180 5.39 -15.74 16.89
C ARG A 180 4.53 -16.03 15.65
N LEU A 181 5.21 -16.43 14.58
CA LEU A 181 4.69 -17.36 13.57
C LEU A 181 4.10 -18.59 14.29
N TRP A 182 2.78 -18.73 14.25
CA TRP A 182 2.14 -20.00 14.52
C TRP A 182 2.13 -20.81 13.22
N VAL A 183 2.72 -22.01 13.24
CA VAL A 183 2.75 -22.95 12.12
C VAL A 183 1.93 -24.17 12.51
N PRO A 184 0.84 -24.49 11.77
CA PRO A 184 0.13 -25.75 11.94
C PRO A 184 0.77 -26.84 11.08
N GLY A 185 1.01 -27.99 11.72
CA GLY A 185 0.92 -29.34 11.15
C GLY A 185 1.65 -29.62 9.83
N SER A 186 2.79 -30.30 9.95
CA SER A 186 3.26 -31.29 8.97
C SER A 186 3.03 -32.69 9.51
#